data_AF-A0A2T7NRC2-F1
#
_entry.id   AF-A0A2T7NRC2-F1
#
_cell.length_a   1.000
_cell.length_b   1.000
_cell.length_c   1.000
_cell.angle_alpha   90.00
_cell.angle_beta   90.00
_cell.angle_gamma   90.00
#
_symmetry.space_group_name_H-M   'P 1'
#
loop_
_entity.id
_entity.type
_entity.pdbx_description
1 polymer ?
#
loop_
_entity_poly.entity_id
_entity_poly.type
_entity_poly.pdbx_seq_one_letter_code
_entity_poly.pdbx_strand_id
1 'polypeptide(L)'
;MVLWQKSLDREEALEHMVEEDTDNDGFVSWEEYLKQMFSFNTEELQNLEDSIRDAEEMTEEMRDNAGTLKMVKEDRRKFQGADLDKDGKLSKEEYVAFFFPQNFPYMHKYELETYLEEKDKNHDGMISLEEFLPGEGNVEADKAAQTNFEDLDKNGDKQLSLDELKTYIVPDVDEIAEEEAIHLIEIADADKDDKLSFEEIAAKTKEFVGNSLTDYGRSLHEEL
;
A
#
# COMPACT_ATOMS: atom_id res chain seq x y z
N MET A 1 -14.92 -11.25 5.89
CA MET A 1 -13.49 -11.46 5.61
C MET A 1 -12.74 -10.13 5.58
N VAL A 2 -13.20 -9.15 4.80
CA VAL A 2 -12.61 -7.79 4.75
C VAL A 2 -12.60 -7.03 6.06
N LEU A 3 -13.68 -7.13 6.85
CA LEU A 3 -13.76 -6.50 8.17
C LEU A 3 -12.71 -7.02 9.15
N TRP A 4 -12.22 -8.25 8.96
CA TRP A 4 -11.19 -8.84 9.81
C TRP A 4 -9.79 -8.43 9.35
N GLN A 5 -9.54 -8.34 8.03
CA GLN A 5 -8.27 -7.81 7.51
C GLN A 5 -8.10 -6.34 7.91
N LYS A 6 -9.13 -5.50 7.68
CA LYS A 6 -9.13 -4.10 8.13
C LYS A 6 -8.99 -3.97 9.65
N SER A 7 -9.41 -4.99 10.42
CA SER A 7 -9.23 -5.02 11.88
C SER A 7 -7.80 -5.38 12.28
N LEU A 8 -7.17 -6.33 11.59
CA LEU A 8 -5.79 -6.74 11.84
C LEU A 8 -4.81 -5.64 11.43
N ASP A 9 -4.98 -5.07 10.23
CA ASP A 9 -4.20 -3.93 9.74
C ASP A 9 -4.32 -2.75 10.74
N ARG A 10 -5.52 -2.54 11.30
CA ARG A 10 -5.73 -1.52 12.32
C ARG A 10 -5.03 -1.84 13.64
N GLU A 11 -5.04 -3.09 14.09
CA GLU A 11 -4.34 -3.48 15.32
C GLU A 11 -2.82 -3.31 15.15
N GLU A 12 -2.24 -3.77 14.05
CA GLU A 12 -0.82 -3.62 13.74
C GLU A 12 -0.39 -2.14 13.71
N ALA A 13 -1.12 -1.29 12.98
CA ALA A 13 -0.83 0.13 12.94
C ALA A 13 -0.91 0.77 14.34
N LEU A 14 -1.89 0.39 15.16
CA LEU A 14 -2.03 0.96 16.50
C LEU A 14 -0.97 0.46 17.49
N GLU A 15 -0.42 -0.73 17.31
CA GLU A 15 0.73 -1.20 18.08
C GLU A 15 1.97 -0.35 17.79
N HIS A 16 2.26 -0.09 16.51
CA HIS A 16 3.34 0.81 16.09
C HIS A 16 3.15 2.24 16.60
N MET A 17 1.91 2.75 16.55
CA MET A 17 1.58 4.08 17.05
C MET A 17 1.97 4.27 18.52
N VAL A 18 1.79 3.24 19.37
CA VAL A 18 2.14 3.33 20.80
C VAL A 18 3.65 3.43 21.02
N GLU A 19 4.46 2.87 20.11
CA GLU A 19 5.92 2.99 20.18
C GLU A 19 6.41 4.36 19.70
N GLU A 20 5.69 4.96 18.75
CA GLU A 20 6.01 6.26 18.14
C GLU A 20 5.47 7.46 18.93
N ASP A 21 4.36 7.30 19.65
CA ASP A 21 3.78 8.32 20.55
C ASP A 21 4.63 8.43 21.82
N THR A 22 5.70 9.22 21.75
CA THR A 22 6.68 9.34 22.83
C THR A 22 6.19 10.25 23.96
N ASP A 23 5.34 11.22 23.66
CA ASP A 23 4.80 12.15 24.65
C ASP A 23 3.45 11.69 25.25
N ASN A 24 2.90 10.58 24.73
CA ASN A 24 1.66 9.94 25.15
C ASN A 24 0.43 10.87 25.03
N ASP A 25 0.42 11.78 24.05
CA ASP A 25 -0.72 12.64 23.77
C ASP A 25 -1.83 11.93 22.97
N GLY A 26 -1.55 10.72 22.47
CA GLY A 26 -2.47 9.89 21.69
C GLY A 26 -2.48 10.21 20.21
N PHE A 27 -1.51 11.00 19.73
CA PHE A 27 -1.26 11.34 18.33
C PHE A 27 0.20 11.05 17.99
N VAL A 28 0.52 10.95 16.70
CA VAL A 28 1.91 10.88 16.25
C VAL A 28 2.23 12.14 15.48
N SER A 29 3.11 12.97 16.03
CA SER A 29 3.61 14.14 15.33
C SER A 29 4.67 13.78 14.31
N TRP A 30 4.87 14.63 13.29
CA TRP A 30 5.95 14.45 12.33
C TRP A 30 7.33 14.38 12.99
N GLU A 31 7.52 15.13 14.08
CA GLU A 31 8.80 15.15 14.81
C GLU A 31 9.09 13.81 15.51
N GLU A 32 8.06 13.17 16.05
CA GLU A 32 8.17 11.86 16.70
C GLU A 32 8.44 10.76 15.69
N TYR A 33 7.66 10.72 14.61
CA TYR A 33 7.87 9.77 13.50
C TYR A 33 9.29 9.87 12.95
N LEU A 34 9.73 11.10 12.65
CA LEU A 34 11.05 11.37 12.11
C LEU A 34 12.17 10.90 13.04
N LYS A 35 12.03 11.18 14.34
CA LYS A 35 13.01 10.80 15.34
C LYS A 35 13.06 9.29 15.53
N GLN A 36 11.92 8.61 15.52
CA GLN A 36 11.87 7.16 15.69
C GLN A 36 12.44 6.43 14.48
N MET A 37 12.01 6.80 13.28
CA MET A 37 12.36 6.08 12.04
C MET A 37 13.75 6.42 11.51
N PHE A 38 14.17 7.68 11.65
CA PHE A 38 15.42 8.14 11.05
C PHE A 38 16.43 8.66 12.07
N SER A 39 16.08 8.70 13.37
CA SER A 39 16.94 9.30 14.41
C SER A 39 17.35 10.74 14.12
N PHE A 40 16.54 11.47 13.33
CA PHE A 40 16.75 12.87 13.01
C PHE A 40 15.80 13.76 13.80
N ASN A 41 16.23 14.99 14.03
CA ASN A 41 15.32 16.10 14.33
C ASN A 41 15.13 17.00 13.10
N THR A 42 14.19 17.93 13.21
CA THR A 42 13.84 18.86 12.13
C THR A 42 15.00 19.77 11.72
N GLU A 43 15.84 20.19 12.67
CA GLU A 43 17.02 21.02 12.40
C GLU A 43 18.12 20.25 11.65
N GLU A 44 18.40 19.01 12.07
CA GLU A 44 19.36 18.12 11.40
C GLU A 44 18.95 17.84 9.96
N LEU A 45 17.65 17.57 9.74
CA LEU A 45 17.11 17.38 8.40
C LEU A 45 17.25 18.62 7.53
N GLN A 46 16.97 19.80 8.09
CA GLN A 46 17.09 21.04 7.36
C GLN A 46 18.56 21.35 7.00
N ASN A 47 19.48 21.11 7.95
CA ASN A 47 20.91 21.23 7.69
C ASN A 47 21.38 20.24 6.61
N LEU A 48 20.85 19.02 6.61
CA LEU A 48 21.12 18.01 5.59
C LEU A 48 20.65 18.47 4.20
N GLU A 49 19.42 18.98 4.13
CA GLU A 49 18.83 19.51 2.91
C GLU A 49 19.62 20.70 2.36
N ASP A 50 19.96 21.67 3.23
CA ASP A 50 20.76 22.83 2.85
C ASP A 50 22.17 22.40 2.39
N SER A 51 22.80 21.45 3.08
CA SER A 51 24.12 20.92 2.70
C SER A 51 24.09 20.25 1.33
N ILE A 52 23.05 19.50 0.98
CA ILE A 52 22.93 18.85 -0.33
C ILE A 52 22.59 19.89 -1.41
N ARG A 53 21.70 20.83 -1.12
CA ARG A 53 21.28 21.87 -2.07
C ARG A 53 22.43 22.79 -2.47
N ASP A 54 23.27 23.16 -1.51
CA ASP A 54 24.35 24.12 -1.70
C ASP A 54 25.67 23.44 -2.13
N ALA A 55 25.68 22.11 -2.33
CA ALA A 55 26.84 21.35 -2.76
C ALA A 55 27.18 21.62 -4.24
N GLU A 56 28.42 22.06 -4.50
CA GLU A 56 28.94 22.19 -5.88
C GLU A 56 29.30 20.81 -6.48
N GLU A 57 29.74 19.87 -5.64
CA GLU A 57 30.03 18.48 -6.01
C GLU A 57 29.45 17.52 -4.96
N MET A 58 28.78 16.45 -5.41
CA MET A 58 28.29 15.40 -4.51
C MET A 58 29.41 14.46 -4.10
N THR A 59 29.69 14.41 -2.80
CA THR A 59 30.49 13.32 -2.21
C THR A 59 29.64 12.04 -2.08
N GLU A 60 30.30 10.90 -1.84
CA GLU A 60 29.58 9.63 -1.63
C GLU A 60 28.65 9.71 -0.40
N GLU A 61 29.12 10.32 0.69
CA GLU A 61 28.32 10.59 1.89
C GLU A 61 27.10 11.49 1.59
N MET A 62 27.28 12.53 0.76
CA MET A 62 26.16 13.38 0.34
C MET A 62 25.16 12.64 -0.55
N ARG A 63 25.61 11.65 -1.34
CA ARG A 63 24.72 10.81 -2.14
C ARG A 63 23.89 9.88 -1.26
N ASP A 64 24.52 9.26 -0.25
CA ASP A 64 23.80 8.44 0.73
C ASP A 64 22.77 9.28 1.49
N ASN A 65 23.18 10.46 1.97
CA ASN A 65 22.31 11.42 2.64
C ASN A 65 21.17 11.91 1.73
N ALA A 66 21.42 12.09 0.43
CA ALA A 66 20.38 12.46 -0.53
C ALA A 66 19.35 11.33 -0.74
N GLY A 67 19.79 10.07 -0.68
CA GLY A 67 18.89 8.91 -0.64
C GLY A 67 18.00 8.94 0.58
N THR A 68 18.57 9.13 1.77
CA THR A 68 17.80 9.25 3.02
C THR A 68 16.83 10.43 2.98
N LEU A 69 17.26 11.59 2.45
CA LEU A 69 16.40 12.76 2.30
C LEU A 69 15.23 12.51 1.35
N LYS A 70 15.43 11.71 0.29
CA LYS A 70 14.36 11.30 -0.63
C LYS A 70 13.31 10.48 0.11
N MET A 71 13.72 9.46 0.87
CA MET A 71 12.83 8.61 1.67
C MET A 71 12.03 9.43 2.70
N VAL A 72 12.71 10.33 3.43
CA VAL A 72 12.04 11.24 4.38
C VAL A 72 11.01 12.12 3.67
N LYS A 73 11.31 12.64 2.48
CA LYS A 73 10.39 13.50 1.72
C LYS A 73 9.17 12.71 1.23
N GLU A 74 9.34 11.46 0.84
CA GLU A 74 8.25 10.55 0.48
C GLU A 74 7.35 10.28 1.69
N ASP A 75 7.94 9.87 2.83
CA ASP A 75 7.20 9.68 4.08
C ASP A 75 6.47 10.94 4.52
N ARG A 76 7.09 12.12 4.35
CA ARG A 76 6.45 13.40 4.69
C ARG A 76 5.23 13.68 3.82
N ARG A 77 5.29 13.36 2.52
CA ARG A 77 4.14 13.50 1.62
C ARG A 77 3.04 12.52 1.99
N LYS A 78 3.40 11.27 2.35
CA LYS A 78 2.45 10.27 2.84
C LYS A 78 1.76 10.75 4.11
N PHE A 79 2.53 11.28 5.07
CA PHE A 79 2.04 11.84 6.32
C PHE A 79 1.07 12.99 6.07
N GLN A 80 1.40 13.91 5.16
CA GLN A 80 0.53 15.02 4.76
C GLN A 80 -0.73 14.57 4.01
N GLY A 81 -0.67 13.44 3.30
CA GLY A 81 -1.84 12.82 2.68
C GLY A 81 -2.77 12.22 3.72
N ALA A 82 -2.20 11.64 4.78
CA ALA A 82 -2.93 10.99 5.86
C ALA A 82 -3.58 11.99 6.83
N ASP A 83 -2.90 13.11 7.11
CA ASP A 83 -3.37 14.23 7.94
C ASP A 83 -4.54 14.98 7.26
N LEU A 84 -5.77 14.58 7.58
CA LEU A 84 -6.99 15.09 6.96
C LEU A 84 -7.37 16.46 7.51
N ASP A 85 -7.19 16.67 8.82
CA ASP A 85 -7.56 17.91 9.49
C ASP A 85 -6.45 18.99 9.45
N LYS A 86 -5.25 18.60 9.03
CA LYS A 86 -4.07 19.45 8.83
C LYS A 86 -3.57 20.10 10.11
N ASP A 87 -3.76 19.43 11.24
CA ASP A 87 -3.24 19.89 12.52
C ASP A 87 -1.74 19.58 12.70
N GLY A 88 -1.15 18.82 11.77
CA GLY A 88 0.28 18.49 11.72
C GLY A 88 0.65 17.24 12.53
N LYS A 89 -0.34 16.47 12.99
CA LYS A 89 -0.16 15.21 13.70
C LYS A 89 -1.21 14.19 13.23
N LEU A 90 -0.93 12.91 13.42
CA LEU A 90 -1.85 11.86 13.01
C LEU A 90 -2.64 11.37 14.21
N SER A 91 -3.96 11.47 14.13
CA SER A 91 -4.87 10.72 15.00
C SER A 91 -4.77 9.22 14.71
N LYS A 92 -5.39 8.39 15.56
CA LYS A 92 -5.41 6.93 15.39
C LYS A 92 -5.93 6.51 14.01
N GLU A 93 -7.01 7.13 13.55
CA GLU A 93 -7.62 6.82 12.27
C GLU A 93 -6.75 7.25 11.09
N GLU A 94 -6.06 8.39 11.21
CA GLU A 94 -5.14 8.90 10.18
C GLU A 94 -3.82 8.11 10.16
N TYR A 95 -3.35 7.66 11.33
CA TYR A 95 -2.16 6.82 11.45
C TYR A 95 -2.35 5.46 10.76
N VAL A 96 -3.52 4.85 10.90
CA VAL A 96 -3.86 3.60 10.17
C VAL A 96 -3.85 3.85 8.65
N ALA A 97 -4.28 5.02 8.19
CA ALA A 97 -4.22 5.37 6.77
C ALA A 97 -2.81 5.71 6.28
N PHE A 98 -1.97 6.25 7.16
CA PHE A 98 -0.56 6.42 6.89
C PHE A 98 0.14 5.06 6.73
N PHE A 99 -0.21 4.05 7.52
CA PHE A 99 0.40 2.72 7.42
C PHE A 99 -0.16 1.90 6.24
N PHE A 100 -1.48 1.91 6.06
CA PHE A 100 -2.20 1.16 5.03
C PHE A 100 -3.00 2.07 4.07
N PRO A 101 -2.32 2.93 3.28
CA PRO A 101 -2.96 3.92 2.41
C PRO A 101 -3.94 3.32 1.39
N GLN A 102 -3.71 2.09 0.94
CA GLN A 102 -4.58 1.37 0.01
C GLN A 102 -6.01 1.16 0.55
N ASN A 103 -6.16 1.06 1.87
CA ASN A 103 -7.46 0.83 2.50
C ASN A 103 -8.32 2.11 2.58
N PHE A 104 -7.75 3.29 2.28
CA PHE A 104 -8.39 4.57 2.49
C PHE A 104 -8.55 5.35 1.18
N PRO A 105 -9.79 5.58 0.70
CA PRO A 105 -10.04 6.24 -0.58
C PRO A 105 -9.40 7.61 -0.77
N TYR A 106 -9.17 8.36 0.32
CA TYR A 106 -8.53 9.67 0.25
C TYR A 106 -7.00 9.59 0.07
N MET A 107 -6.38 8.46 0.46
CA MET A 107 -4.96 8.18 0.26
C MET A 107 -4.64 7.59 -1.11
N HIS A 108 -5.64 7.08 -1.85
CA HIS A 108 -5.44 6.53 -3.19
C HIS A 108 -4.79 7.54 -4.15
N LYS A 109 -5.07 8.82 -3.97
CA LYS A 109 -4.44 9.88 -4.74
C LYS A 109 -2.91 9.92 -4.53
N TYR A 110 -2.46 9.77 -3.28
CA TYR A 110 -1.03 9.72 -2.95
C TYR A 110 -0.36 8.48 -3.56
N GLU A 111 -0.99 7.31 -3.48
CA GLU A 111 -0.48 6.06 -4.09
C GLU A 111 -0.34 6.20 -5.61
N LEU A 112 -1.35 6.78 -6.26
CA LEU A 112 -1.34 7.03 -7.69
C LEU A 112 -0.24 8.01 -8.12
N GLU A 113 -0.10 9.13 -7.40
CA GLU A 113 0.95 10.13 -7.67
C GLU A 113 2.34 9.55 -7.44
N THR A 114 2.54 8.77 -6.37
CA THR A 114 3.81 8.08 -6.09
C THR A 114 4.15 7.08 -7.20
N TYR A 115 3.19 6.27 -7.64
CA TYR A 115 3.39 5.33 -8.73
C TYR A 115 3.75 6.03 -10.04
N LEU A 116 3.09 7.15 -10.36
CA LEU A 116 3.45 7.97 -11.51
C LEU A 116 4.88 8.49 -11.40
N GLU A 117 5.28 9.07 -10.28
CA GLU A 117 6.64 9.62 -10.11
C GLU A 117 7.74 8.56 -10.28
N GLU A 118 7.46 7.30 -9.93
CA GLU A 118 8.40 6.19 -10.11
C GLU A 118 8.45 5.66 -11.54
N LYS A 119 7.31 5.59 -12.22
CA LYS A 119 7.18 4.91 -13.52
C LYS A 119 7.23 5.86 -14.71
N ASP A 120 6.67 7.06 -14.59
CA ASP A 120 6.65 8.09 -15.63
C ASP A 120 8.03 8.74 -15.78
N LYS A 121 8.84 8.14 -16.67
CA LYS A 121 10.21 8.61 -16.96
C LYS A 121 10.21 9.80 -17.91
N ASN A 122 9.17 9.92 -18.73
CA ASN A 122 9.07 10.93 -19.78
C ASN A 122 8.33 12.20 -19.31
N HIS A 123 7.70 12.15 -18.13
CA HIS A 123 6.95 13.21 -17.47
C HIS A 123 5.75 13.72 -18.26
N ASP A 124 5.09 12.85 -19.03
CA ASP A 124 3.86 13.17 -19.77
C ASP A 124 2.58 12.98 -18.93
N GLY A 125 2.72 12.48 -17.69
CA GLY A 125 1.63 12.23 -16.75
C GLY A 125 0.83 10.96 -17.05
N MET A 126 1.30 10.13 -17.98
CA MET A 126 0.72 8.85 -18.35
C MET A 126 1.79 7.75 -18.24
N ILE A 127 1.36 6.49 -18.15
CA ILE A 127 2.30 5.36 -18.15
C ILE A 127 2.25 4.64 -19.49
N SER A 128 3.32 4.73 -20.26
CA SER A 128 3.47 3.95 -21.48
C SER A 128 3.77 2.48 -21.18
N LEU A 129 3.53 1.58 -22.15
CA LEU A 129 3.87 0.16 -22.01
C LEU A 129 5.35 -0.05 -21.66
N GLU A 130 6.25 0.76 -22.22
CA GLU A 130 7.69 0.69 -21.95
C GLU A 130 8.03 1.05 -20.49
N GLU A 131 7.26 1.95 -19.88
CA GLU A 131 7.37 2.35 -18.48
C GLU A 131 6.70 1.36 -17.53
N PHE A 132 5.64 0.69 -17.97
CA PHE A 132 4.94 -0.35 -17.21
C PHE A 132 5.76 -1.65 -17.09
N LEU A 133 6.55 -1.99 -18.11
CA LEU A 133 7.35 -3.21 -18.11
C LEU A 133 8.43 -3.20 -17.02
N PRO A 134 8.67 -4.34 -16.33
CA PRO A 134 9.65 -4.43 -15.25
C PRO A 134 11.11 -4.26 -15.71
N GLY A 135 11.36 -4.24 -17.03
CA GLY A 135 12.66 -3.88 -17.61
C GLY A 135 13.75 -4.94 -17.50
N GLU A 136 13.46 -6.12 -16.93
CA GLU A 136 14.45 -7.17 -16.65
C GLU A 136 14.61 -8.21 -17.77
N GLY A 137 13.95 -8.03 -18.93
CA GLY A 137 14.05 -8.98 -20.05
C GLY A 137 13.53 -10.38 -19.74
N ASN A 138 12.70 -10.50 -18.70
CA ASN A 138 12.01 -11.72 -18.35
C ASN A 138 10.76 -11.84 -19.23
N VAL A 139 10.83 -12.71 -20.23
CA VAL A 139 9.77 -12.92 -21.23
C VAL A 139 8.42 -13.32 -20.63
N GLU A 140 8.40 -14.00 -19.48
CA GLU A 140 7.14 -14.35 -18.81
C GLU A 140 6.55 -13.16 -18.05
N ALA A 141 7.38 -12.40 -17.33
CA ALA A 141 6.96 -11.18 -16.65
C ALA A 141 6.51 -10.10 -17.65
N ASP A 142 7.22 -9.96 -18.76
CA ASP A 142 6.89 -9.00 -19.82
C ASP A 142 5.55 -9.35 -20.48
N LYS A 143 5.26 -10.64 -20.68
CA LYS A 143 3.95 -11.07 -21.20
C LYS A 143 2.83 -10.82 -20.21
N ALA A 144 3.02 -11.12 -18.93
CA ALA A 144 2.02 -10.87 -17.90
C ALA A 144 1.74 -9.37 -17.77
N ALA A 145 2.78 -8.55 -17.73
CA ALA A 145 2.67 -7.10 -17.71
C ALA A 145 1.98 -6.57 -18.97
N GLN A 146 2.28 -7.13 -20.16
CA GLN A 146 1.60 -6.74 -21.38
C GLN A 146 0.11 -7.09 -21.36
N THR A 147 -0.27 -8.28 -20.89
CA THR A 147 -1.69 -8.65 -20.73
C THR A 147 -2.39 -7.73 -19.75
N ASN A 148 -1.78 -7.45 -18.59
CA ASN A 148 -2.34 -6.52 -17.61
C ASN A 148 -2.49 -5.11 -18.20
N PHE A 149 -1.49 -4.63 -18.97
CA PHE A 149 -1.56 -3.34 -19.64
C PHE A 149 -2.71 -3.28 -20.64
N GLU A 150 -2.87 -4.31 -21.47
CA GLU A 150 -3.98 -4.40 -22.44
C GLU A 150 -5.35 -4.49 -21.76
N ASP A 151 -5.43 -5.11 -20.59
CA ASP A 151 -6.66 -5.17 -19.80
C ASP A 151 -7.01 -3.83 -19.14
N LEU A 152 -6.00 -3.03 -18.80
CA LEU A 152 -6.17 -1.72 -18.16
C LEU A 152 -6.41 -0.58 -19.17
N ASP A 153 -5.81 -0.64 -20.35
CA ASP A 153 -5.98 0.33 -21.44
C ASP A 153 -7.37 0.19 -22.08
N LYS A 154 -8.39 0.73 -21.41
CA LYS A 154 -9.79 0.66 -21.87
C LYS A 154 -10.04 1.48 -23.11
N ASN A 155 -9.25 2.54 -23.30
CA ASN A 155 -9.45 3.51 -24.36
C ASN A 155 -8.64 3.18 -25.64
N GLY A 156 -7.62 2.32 -25.53
CA GLY A 156 -6.79 1.81 -26.62
C GLY A 156 -5.73 2.79 -27.13
N ASP A 157 -5.36 3.82 -26.37
CA ASP A 157 -4.36 4.83 -26.73
C ASP A 157 -2.92 4.40 -26.45
N LYS A 158 -2.73 3.20 -25.88
CA LYS A 158 -1.44 2.62 -25.48
C LYS A 158 -0.73 3.40 -24.39
N GLN A 159 -1.47 4.16 -23.59
CA GLN A 159 -1.00 4.85 -22.41
C GLN A 159 -2.00 4.62 -21.27
N LEU A 160 -1.53 4.34 -20.06
CA LEU A 160 -2.43 4.20 -18.93
C LEU A 160 -2.60 5.55 -18.24
N SER A 161 -3.84 6.03 -18.25
CA SER A 161 -4.24 7.20 -17.49
C SER A 161 -4.38 6.88 -16.00
N LEU A 162 -4.40 7.92 -15.16
CA LEU A 162 -4.64 7.77 -13.72
C LEU A 162 -5.93 7.03 -13.38
N ASP A 163 -6.99 7.26 -14.16
CA ASP A 163 -8.28 6.61 -13.95
C ASP A 163 -8.22 5.11 -14.29
N GLU A 164 -7.45 4.72 -15.30
CA GLU A 164 -7.23 3.33 -15.68
C GLU A 164 -6.29 2.60 -14.71
N LEU A 165 -5.28 3.30 -14.18
CA LEU A 165 -4.35 2.77 -13.17
C LEU A 165 -4.97 2.62 -11.79
N LYS A 166 -6.02 3.38 -11.48
CA LYS A 166 -6.66 3.39 -10.16
C LYS A 166 -7.08 1.99 -9.71
N THR A 167 -7.73 1.22 -10.58
CA THR A 167 -8.20 -0.14 -10.28
C THR A 167 -7.04 -1.14 -10.14
N TYR A 168 -5.90 -0.86 -10.77
CA TYR A 168 -4.71 -1.72 -10.68
C TYR A 168 -3.91 -1.48 -9.40
N ILE A 169 -3.69 -0.21 -9.05
CA ILE A 169 -2.85 0.19 -7.92
C ILE A 169 -3.63 0.07 -6.61
N VAL A 170 -4.92 0.41 -6.66
CA VAL A 170 -5.80 0.25 -5.52
C VAL A 170 -6.92 -0.71 -5.87
N PRO A 171 -6.69 -2.02 -5.70
CA PRO A 171 -7.75 -3.00 -5.81
C PRO A 171 -8.84 -2.68 -4.78
N ASP A 172 -10.10 -2.66 -5.21
CA ASP A 172 -11.23 -2.56 -4.29
C ASP A 172 -11.33 -3.85 -3.48
N VAL A 173 -10.73 -3.83 -2.29
CA VAL A 173 -10.67 -4.98 -1.38
C VAL A 173 -12.08 -5.43 -0.97
N ASP A 174 -13.06 -4.52 -0.94
CA ASP A 174 -14.44 -4.86 -0.64
C ASP A 174 -15.09 -5.61 -1.82
N GLU A 175 -14.88 -5.13 -3.06
CA GLU A 175 -15.35 -5.80 -4.30
C GLU A 175 -14.71 -7.18 -4.46
N ILE A 176 -13.38 -7.28 -4.34
CA ILE A 176 -12.64 -8.54 -4.49
C ILE A 176 -13.10 -9.57 -3.45
N ALA A 177 -13.31 -9.16 -2.21
CA ALA A 177 -13.75 -10.09 -1.19
C ALA A 177 -15.23 -10.47 -1.30
N GLU A 178 -16.06 -9.60 -1.87
CA GLU A 178 -17.44 -9.95 -2.23
C GLU A 178 -17.45 -10.99 -3.36
N GLU A 179 -16.67 -10.77 -4.43
CA GLU A 179 -16.51 -11.73 -5.53
C GLU A 179 -15.94 -13.07 -5.05
N GLU A 180 -14.89 -13.07 -4.22
CA GLU A 180 -14.33 -14.28 -3.63
C GLU A 180 -15.34 -14.99 -2.71
N ALA A 181 -16.12 -14.24 -1.92
CA ALA A 181 -17.15 -14.84 -1.06
C ALA A 181 -18.27 -15.48 -1.88
N ILE A 182 -18.72 -14.82 -2.95
CA ILE A 182 -19.71 -15.36 -3.89
C ILE A 182 -19.16 -16.63 -4.55
N HIS A 183 -17.94 -16.58 -5.08
CA HIS A 183 -17.29 -17.70 -5.73
C HIS A 183 -17.11 -18.91 -4.79
N LEU A 184 -16.76 -18.67 -3.53
CA LEU A 184 -16.68 -19.72 -2.50
C LEU A 184 -18.03 -20.36 -2.20
N ILE A 185 -19.10 -19.56 -2.13
CA ILE A 185 -20.46 -20.08 -1.97
C ILE A 185 -20.84 -20.91 -3.20
N GLU A 186 -20.64 -20.40 -4.41
CA GLU A 186 -20.97 -21.11 -5.66
C GLU A 186 -20.27 -22.47 -5.80
N ILE A 187 -19.04 -22.59 -5.30
CA ILE A 187 -18.23 -23.81 -5.40
C ILE A 187 -18.61 -24.86 -4.34
N ALA A 188 -19.06 -24.40 -3.17
CA ALA A 188 -19.25 -25.25 -2.00
C ALA A 188 -20.72 -25.53 -1.67
N ASP A 189 -21.65 -24.66 -2.07
CA ASP A 189 -23.10 -24.84 -1.93
C ASP A 189 -23.60 -25.93 -2.90
N ALA A 190 -23.69 -27.15 -2.38
CA ALA A 190 -24.06 -28.33 -3.15
C ALA A 190 -25.58 -28.46 -3.30
N ASP A 191 -26.32 -27.95 -2.32
CA ASP A 191 -27.79 -28.02 -2.29
C ASP A 191 -28.49 -26.77 -2.85
N LYS A 192 -27.71 -25.73 -3.19
CA LYS A 192 -28.12 -24.46 -3.80
C LYS A 192 -29.08 -23.67 -2.94
N ASP A 193 -28.88 -23.68 -1.63
CA ASP A 193 -29.69 -22.91 -0.68
C ASP A 193 -29.10 -21.52 -0.35
N ASP A 194 -28.06 -21.13 -1.07
CA ASP A 194 -27.27 -19.89 -0.93
C ASP A 194 -26.58 -19.78 0.44
N LYS A 195 -26.38 -20.90 1.14
CA LYS A 195 -25.67 -20.99 2.42
C LYS A 195 -24.67 -22.14 2.38
N LEU A 196 -23.76 -22.12 3.34
CA LEU A 196 -22.78 -23.19 3.52
C LEU A 196 -23.04 -23.91 4.82
N SER A 197 -23.44 -25.18 4.72
CA SER A 197 -23.51 -26.08 5.85
C SER A 197 -22.12 -26.55 6.28
N PHE A 198 -21.98 -26.98 7.54
CA PHE A 198 -20.73 -27.54 8.04
C PHE A 198 -20.26 -28.75 7.20
N GLU A 199 -21.20 -29.52 6.67
CA GLU A 199 -20.94 -30.72 5.87
C GLU A 199 -20.39 -30.37 4.48
N GLU A 200 -20.86 -29.28 3.87
CA GLU A 200 -20.37 -28.75 2.60
C GLU A 200 -18.98 -28.13 2.73
N ILE A 201 -18.75 -27.35 3.78
CA ILE A 201 -17.44 -26.78 4.12
C ILE A 201 -16.44 -27.93 4.35
N ALA A 202 -16.84 -28.96 5.11
CA ALA A 202 -16.00 -30.13 5.35
C ALA A 202 -15.72 -30.93 4.07
N ALA A 203 -16.68 -31.03 3.15
CA ALA A 203 -16.50 -31.72 1.87
C ALA A 203 -15.57 -30.96 0.91
N LYS A 204 -15.58 -29.62 0.92
CA LYS A 204 -14.72 -28.76 0.10
C LYS A 204 -13.51 -28.18 0.85
N THR A 205 -13.14 -28.80 1.97
CA THR A 205 -12.00 -28.38 2.81
C THR A 205 -10.72 -28.12 2.00
N LYS A 206 -10.42 -28.84 0.90
CA LYS A 206 -9.22 -28.56 0.09
C LYS A 206 -9.26 -27.25 -0.71
N GLU A 207 -10.44 -26.79 -1.11
CA GLU A 207 -10.62 -25.50 -1.81
C GLU A 207 -10.63 -24.35 -0.80
N PHE A 208 -11.20 -24.57 0.38
CA PHE A 208 -11.05 -23.66 1.53
C PHE A 208 -9.62 -23.62 2.07
N VAL A 209 -8.89 -24.75 2.04
CA VAL A 209 -7.53 -24.90 2.61
C VAL A 209 -6.41 -24.48 1.65
N GLY A 210 -6.71 -24.39 0.35
CA GLY A 210 -5.75 -24.05 -0.70
C GLY A 210 -5.73 -22.57 -1.12
N ASN A 211 -6.73 -21.79 -0.70
CA ASN A 211 -6.75 -20.34 -0.86
C ASN A 211 -6.18 -19.66 0.39
N SER A 212 -5.75 -18.39 0.26
CA SER A 212 -5.16 -17.53 1.30
C SER A 212 -6.01 -17.33 2.56
N LEU A 213 -7.05 -18.12 2.78
CA LEU A 213 -7.94 -18.11 3.95
C LEU A 213 -7.47 -19.01 5.10
N THR A 214 -6.67 -20.03 4.79
CA THR A 214 -6.33 -21.10 5.75
C THR A 214 -4.86 -21.19 6.10
N ASP A 215 -3.96 -20.55 5.35
CA ASP A 215 -2.63 -20.24 5.90
C ASP A 215 -2.79 -19.36 7.15
N TYR A 216 -3.77 -18.45 7.14
CA TYR A 216 -4.15 -17.63 8.29
C TYR A 216 -4.96 -18.40 9.35
N GLY A 217 -5.73 -19.42 8.98
CA GLY A 217 -6.41 -20.30 9.94
C GLY A 217 -5.46 -21.22 10.71
N ARG A 218 -4.25 -21.48 10.19
CA ARG A 218 -3.26 -22.34 10.84
C ARG A 218 -2.50 -21.61 11.97
N SER A 219 -2.36 -20.29 11.92
CA SER A 219 -1.73 -19.51 13.01
C SER A 219 -2.57 -19.51 14.30
N LEU A 220 -3.90 -19.62 14.17
CA LEU A 220 -4.83 -19.68 15.31
C LEU A 220 -4.82 -21.00 16.09
N HIS A 221 -4.13 -22.04 15.62
CA HIS A 221 -4.07 -23.33 16.32
C HIS A 221 -2.76 -23.59 17.06
N GLU A 222 -1.80 -22.67 17.03
CA GLU A 222 -0.55 -22.78 17.80
C GLU A 222 -0.57 -22.00 19.13
N GLU A 223 -1.63 -21.24 19.44
CA GLU A 223 -1.81 -20.57 20.75
C GLU A 223 -3.04 -21.05 21.54
N LEU A 224 -3.13 -22.37 21.80
CA LEU A 224 -3.90 -22.92 22.93
C LEU A 224 -3.11 -23.98 23.69
#